data_AF-A0A7S1H733-F1
#
_entry.id   AF-A0A7S1H733-F1
#
_cell.length_a   1.000
_cell.length_b   1.000
_cell.length_c   1.000
_cell.angle_alpha   90.00
_cell.angle_beta   90.00
_cell.angle_gamma   90.00
#
_symmetry.space_group_name_H-M   'P 1'
#
loop_
_entity.id
_entity.type
_entity.pdbx_description
1 polymer ?
#
loop_
_entity_poly.entity_id
_entity_poly.type
_entity_poly.pdbx_seq_one_letter_code
_entity_poly.pdbx_strand_id
1 'polypeptide(L)'
;MQELSQRVLAEECSFKPKINDKSRARSARSWRDLSEGDVRRLHASHESLRKELQGEEDQMYTFKPRINAPPGVQSRLKVASDPENYVQRLEHEARLQQRQNTMHLQEVLEREMSECTFKPRVNEVPGFVRQTSAAHKRVKGAGGGQEGKGKGARKDW
;
A
#
# COMPACT_ATOMS: atom_id res chain seq x y z
N MET A 1 28.89 36.39 16.24
CA MET A 1 29.12 35.52 17.42
C MET A 1 29.05 34.02 17.12
N GLN A 2 28.23 33.53 16.17
CA GLN A 2 28.14 32.09 15.86
C GLN A 2 29.40 31.49 15.20
N GLU A 3 30.12 32.21 14.34
CA GLU A 3 31.33 31.68 13.70
C GLU A 3 32.52 31.47 14.65
N LEU A 4 32.63 32.31 15.68
CA LEU A 4 33.67 32.18 16.71
C LEU A 4 33.44 30.93 17.58
N SER A 5 32.18 30.57 17.88
CA SER A 5 31.89 29.38 18.70
C SER A 5 32.13 28.06 17.95
N GLN A 6 31.97 28.03 16.62
CA GLN A 6 32.30 26.85 15.82
C GLN A 6 33.80 26.58 15.75
N ARG A 7 34.63 27.64 15.71
CA ARG A 7 36.10 27.51 15.69
C ARG A 7 36.64 27.01 17.02
N VAL A 8 36.12 27.53 18.15
CA VAL A 8 36.51 27.10 19.50
C VAL A 8 36.18 25.62 19.73
N LEU A 9 35.00 25.14 19.30
CA LEU A 9 34.63 23.72 19.42
C LEU A 9 35.50 22.79 18.57
N ALA A 10 36.03 23.26 17.43
CA ALA A 10 36.91 22.47 16.58
C ALA A 10 38.33 22.34 17.15
N GLU A 11 38.80 23.35 17.91
CA GLU A 11 40.11 23.34 18.57
C GLU A 11 40.15 22.43 19.81
N GLU A 12 39.02 22.22 20.48
CA GLU A 12 38.89 21.32 21.65
C GLU A 12 38.62 19.85 21.28
N CYS A 13 38.43 19.52 20.01
CA CYS A 13 38.17 18.15 19.55
C CYS A 13 39.46 17.32 19.41
N SER A 14 39.79 16.55 20.45
CA SER A 14 40.96 15.67 20.50
C SER A 14 40.82 14.38 19.68
N PHE A 15 39.58 13.95 19.41
CA PHE A 15 39.30 12.72 18.65
C PHE A 15 39.38 12.97 17.14
N LYS A 16 40.45 12.47 16.51
CA LYS A 16 40.66 12.54 15.06
C LYS A 16 40.66 11.12 14.47
N PRO A 17 39.48 10.58 14.08
CA PRO A 17 39.40 9.21 13.59
C PRO A 17 40.17 9.07 12.27
N LYS A 18 40.80 7.92 12.08
CA LYS A 18 41.40 7.56 10.80
C LYS A 18 40.30 7.19 9.81
N ILE A 19 39.97 8.12 8.92
CA ILE A 19 39.03 7.88 7.81
C ILE A 19 39.77 7.40 6.55
N ASN A 20 39.06 6.68 5.69
CA ASN A 20 39.58 6.26 4.39
C ASN A 20 39.66 7.43 3.39
N ASP A 21 40.49 7.29 2.36
CA ASP A 21 40.75 8.35 1.38
C ASP A 21 39.51 8.73 0.58
N LYS A 22 38.63 7.75 0.30
CA LYS A 22 37.34 8.01 -0.33
C LYS A 22 36.47 8.97 0.47
N SER A 23 36.43 8.81 1.79
CA SER A 23 35.64 9.68 2.67
C SER A 23 36.29 11.06 2.82
N ARG A 24 37.62 11.13 2.78
CA ARG A 24 38.38 12.39 2.80
C ARG A 24 38.14 13.23 1.54
N ALA A 25 38.00 12.58 0.38
CA ALA A 25 37.75 13.25 -0.89
C ALA A 25 36.28 13.66 -1.10
N ARG A 26 35.35 13.22 -0.24
CA ARG A 26 33.93 13.60 -0.34
C ARG A 26 33.73 15.03 0.15
N SER A 27 32.99 15.82 -0.63
CA SER A 27 32.56 17.15 -0.20
C SER A 27 31.57 17.07 0.96
N ALA A 28 31.64 18.07 1.85
CA ALA A 28 30.64 18.24 2.89
C ALA A 28 29.28 18.52 2.25
N ARG A 29 28.24 17.81 2.70
CA ARG A 29 26.87 17.98 2.23
C ARG A 29 26.03 18.67 3.30
N SER A 30 25.10 19.53 2.88
CA SER A 30 24.16 20.16 3.81
C SER A 30 23.10 19.16 4.29
N TRP A 31 22.43 19.48 5.40
CA TRP A 31 21.29 18.68 5.88
C TRP A 31 20.17 18.59 4.82
N ARG A 32 19.97 19.66 4.04
CA ARG A 32 18.98 19.70 2.97
C ARG A 32 19.34 18.76 1.82
N ASP A 33 20.63 18.66 1.48
CA ASP A 33 21.12 17.73 0.45
C ASP A 33 20.93 16.27 0.82
N LEU A 34 21.06 15.95 2.11
CA LEU A 34 20.88 14.60 2.66
C LEU A 34 19.41 14.21 2.84
N SER A 35 18.53 15.20 3.00
CA SER A 35 17.09 14.96 3.17
C SER A 35 16.37 14.94 1.83
N GLU A 36 16.21 16.09 1.19
CA GLU A 36 15.43 16.22 -0.06
C GLU A 36 16.31 16.12 -1.30
N GLY A 37 17.59 16.49 -1.19
CA GLY A 37 18.49 16.60 -2.33
C GLY A 37 18.79 15.27 -3.01
N ASP A 38 19.06 14.21 -2.23
CA ASP A 38 19.33 12.86 -2.75
C ASP A 38 18.12 12.32 -3.52
N VAL A 39 16.90 12.48 -2.98
CA VAL A 39 15.64 12.08 -3.63
C VAL A 39 15.45 12.85 -4.93
N ARG A 40 15.57 14.18 -4.92
CA ARG A 40 15.41 14.99 -6.14
C ARG A 40 16.40 14.62 -7.24
N ARG A 41 17.67 14.38 -6.91
CA ARG A 41 18.68 13.93 -7.87
C ARG A 41 18.32 12.58 -8.49
N LEU A 42 17.91 11.62 -7.66
CA LEU A 42 17.49 10.30 -8.14
C LEU A 42 16.29 10.42 -9.09
N HIS A 43 15.26 11.17 -8.69
CA HIS A 43 14.08 11.40 -9.52
C HIS A 43 14.45 12.04 -10.86
N ALA A 44 15.27 13.10 -10.85
CA ALA A 44 15.71 13.76 -12.07
C ALA A 44 16.50 12.80 -12.99
N SER A 45 17.39 11.99 -12.42
CA SER A 45 18.15 10.98 -13.18
C SER A 45 17.24 9.88 -13.76
N HIS A 46 16.23 9.46 -13.03
CA HIS A 46 15.25 8.49 -13.51
C HIS A 46 14.39 9.06 -14.65
N GLU A 47 13.97 10.32 -14.52
CA GLU A 47 13.21 11.01 -15.56
C GLU A 47 14.03 11.21 -16.83
N SER A 48 15.31 11.58 -16.72
CA SER A 48 16.18 11.74 -17.88
C SER A 48 16.39 10.40 -18.60
N LEU A 49 16.70 9.34 -17.84
CA LEU A 49 16.89 8.00 -18.41
C LEU A 49 15.61 7.50 -19.10
N ARG A 50 14.44 7.71 -18.49
CA ARG A 50 13.17 7.33 -19.08
C ARG A 50 12.91 8.05 -20.41
N LYS A 51 13.21 9.35 -20.48
CA LYS A 51 13.05 10.13 -21.72
C LYS A 51 14.01 9.69 -22.81
N GLU A 52 15.25 9.36 -22.44
CA GLU A 52 16.25 8.85 -23.38
C GLU A 52 15.80 7.52 -23.99
N LEU A 53 15.43 6.54 -23.15
CA LEU A 53 14.92 5.25 -23.60
C LEU A 53 13.67 5.39 -24.49
N GLN A 54 12.72 6.24 -24.09
CA GLN A 54 11.54 6.50 -24.90
C GLN A 54 11.89 7.11 -26.26
N GLY A 55 12.87 8.02 -26.31
CA GLY A 55 13.35 8.61 -27.55
C GLY A 55 14.07 7.62 -28.46
N GLU A 56 14.81 6.65 -27.89
CA GLU A 56 15.41 5.54 -28.64
C GLU A 56 14.34 4.60 -29.20
N GLU A 57 13.36 4.23 -28.38
CA GLU A 57 12.20 3.41 -28.79
C GLU A 57 11.45 4.08 -29.95
N ASP A 58 11.10 5.37 -29.82
CA ASP A 58 10.40 6.14 -30.85
C ASP A 58 11.19 6.24 -32.17
N GLN A 59 12.53 6.18 -32.11
CA GLN A 59 13.40 6.15 -33.29
C GLN A 59 13.46 4.77 -33.95
N MET A 60 13.36 3.69 -33.17
CA MET A 60 13.36 2.32 -33.71
C MET A 60 12.07 2.01 -34.49
N TYR A 61 10.93 2.60 -34.12
CA TYR A 61 9.65 2.31 -34.76
C TYR A 61 9.38 3.21 -35.98
N THR A 62 9.40 2.62 -37.17
CA THR A 62 9.10 3.34 -38.43
C THR A 62 7.61 3.53 -38.70
N PHE A 63 6.75 2.67 -38.15
CA PHE A 63 5.31 2.74 -38.31
C PHE A 63 4.68 3.74 -37.33
N LYS A 64 4.07 4.81 -37.85
CA LYS A 64 3.40 5.86 -37.07
C LYS A 64 1.90 5.85 -37.35
N PRO A 65 1.13 4.97 -36.68
CA PRO A 65 -0.30 4.86 -36.93
C PRO A 65 -1.00 6.16 -36.56
N ARG A 66 -2.00 6.53 -37.35
CA ARG A 66 -2.92 7.61 -37.01
C ARG A 66 -4.02 7.04 -36.12
N ILE A 67 -4.05 7.46 -34.85
CA ILE A 67 -5.13 7.10 -33.93
C ILE A 67 -6.38 7.91 -34.29
N ASN A 68 -7.49 7.23 -34.53
CA ASN A 68 -8.77 7.89 -34.73
C ASN A 68 -9.27 8.40 -33.36
N ALA A 69 -9.49 9.71 -33.26
CA ALA A 69 -10.09 10.35 -32.10
C ALA A 69 -11.53 10.76 -32.44
N PRO A 70 -12.51 9.84 -32.35
CA PRO A 70 -13.89 10.19 -32.63
C PRO A 70 -14.38 11.28 -31.67
N PRO A 71 -15.08 12.32 -32.17
CA PRO A 71 -15.55 13.42 -31.34
C PRO A 71 -16.53 12.91 -30.28
N GLY A 72 -16.36 13.39 -29.05
CA GLY A 72 -17.25 13.04 -27.93
C GLY A 72 -16.92 11.73 -27.22
N VAL A 73 -15.96 10.94 -27.69
CA VAL A 73 -15.54 9.71 -26.99
C VAL A 73 -14.43 10.04 -26.00
N GLN A 74 -14.68 9.72 -24.73
CA GLN A 74 -13.71 9.87 -23.65
C GLN A 74 -13.42 8.50 -23.02
N SER A 75 -12.19 8.30 -22.55
CA SER A 75 -11.84 7.09 -21.80
C SER A 75 -12.71 6.99 -20.54
N ARG A 76 -13.17 5.78 -20.21
CA ARG A 76 -13.91 5.49 -18.96
C ARG A 76 -13.14 5.98 -17.73
N LEU A 77 -11.81 5.87 -17.78
CA LEU A 77 -10.92 6.27 -16.69
C LEU A 77 -10.74 7.79 -16.59
N LYS A 78 -10.96 8.53 -17.69
CA LYS A 78 -10.80 9.99 -17.80
C LYS A 78 -9.44 10.52 -17.31
N VAL A 79 -8.37 9.73 -17.40
CA VAL A 79 -7.03 10.13 -16.89
C VAL A 79 -6.47 11.32 -17.66
N ALA A 80 -6.70 11.39 -18.97
CA ALA A 80 -6.21 12.50 -19.79
C ALA A 80 -6.98 13.82 -19.59
N SER A 81 -8.27 13.74 -19.24
CA SER A 81 -9.15 14.91 -19.12
C SER A 81 -9.36 15.40 -17.68
N ASP A 82 -9.26 14.51 -16.71
CA ASP A 82 -9.42 14.80 -15.29
C ASP A 82 -8.54 13.84 -14.45
N PRO A 83 -7.21 14.03 -14.48
CA PRO A 83 -6.26 13.19 -13.74
C PRO A 83 -6.37 13.37 -12.22
N GLU A 84 -6.62 14.60 -11.74
CA GLU A 84 -6.61 14.93 -10.32
C GLU A 84 -7.68 14.16 -9.53
N ASN A 85 -8.86 13.96 -10.11
CA ASN A 85 -9.96 13.24 -9.45
C ASN A 85 -9.96 11.72 -9.71
N TYR A 86 -8.96 11.17 -10.41
CA TYR A 86 -8.94 9.75 -10.78
C TYR A 86 -9.09 8.81 -9.58
N VAL A 87 -8.29 9.03 -8.53
CA VAL A 87 -8.30 8.21 -7.32
C VAL A 87 -9.67 8.26 -6.64
N GLN A 88 -10.25 9.46 -6.50
CA GLN A 88 -11.56 9.63 -5.88
C GLN A 88 -12.68 8.92 -6.66
N ARG A 89 -12.62 8.94 -8.00
CA ARG A 89 -13.57 8.21 -8.85
C ARG A 89 -13.47 6.70 -8.66
N LEU A 90 -12.24 6.16 -8.62
CA LEU A 90 -12.01 4.73 -8.38
C LEU A 90 -12.55 4.29 -7.01
N GLU A 91 -12.25 5.05 -5.97
CA GLU A 91 -12.75 4.74 -4.62
C GLU A 91 -14.27 4.78 -4.57
N HIS A 92 -14.88 5.76 -5.22
CA HIS A 92 -16.33 5.86 -5.31
C HIS A 92 -16.95 4.67 -6.04
N GLU A 93 -16.38 4.27 -7.19
CA GLU A 93 -16.84 3.09 -7.94
C GLU A 93 -16.70 1.81 -7.09
N ALA A 94 -15.57 1.63 -6.41
CA ALA A 94 -15.33 0.49 -5.53
C ALA A 94 -16.34 0.43 -4.37
N ARG A 95 -16.64 1.57 -3.73
CA ARG A 95 -17.67 1.65 -2.67
C ARG A 95 -19.05 1.25 -3.18
N LEU A 96 -19.43 1.72 -4.38
CA LEU A 96 -20.70 1.36 -4.99
C LEU A 96 -20.78 -0.13 -5.29
N GLN A 97 -19.73 -0.70 -5.88
CA GLN A 97 -19.66 -2.14 -6.16
C GLN A 97 -19.75 -2.97 -4.89
N GLN A 98 -19.01 -2.60 -3.84
CA GLN A 98 -19.07 -3.28 -2.55
C GLN A 98 -20.49 -3.24 -1.94
N ARG A 99 -21.18 -2.10 -2.03
CA ARG A 99 -22.56 -1.98 -1.58
C ARG A 99 -23.50 -2.87 -2.39
N GLN A 100 -23.37 -2.91 -3.71
CA GLN A 100 -24.20 -3.77 -4.55
C GLN A 100 -23.97 -5.25 -4.25
N ASN A 101 -22.71 -5.67 -4.11
CA ASN A 101 -22.36 -7.04 -3.79
C ASN A 101 -22.88 -7.48 -2.42
N THR A 102 -22.81 -6.59 -1.41
CA THR A 102 -23.31 -6.89 -0.06
C THR A 102 -24.82 -7.01 -0.03
N MET A 103 -25.55 -6.10 -0.70
CA MET A 103 -27.00 -6.20 -0.84
C MET A 103 -27.41 -7.50 -1.56
N HIS A 104 -26.76 -7.80 -2.68
CA HIS A 104 -27.05 -9.01 -3.44
C HIS A 104 -26.79 -10.28 -2.61
N LEU A 105 -25.68 -10.33 -1.86
CA LEU A 105 -25.38 -11.46 -0.99
C LEU A 105 -26.43 -11.63 0.12
N GLN A 106 -26.92 -10.52 0.70
CA GLN A 106 -28.00 -10.56 1.69
C GLN A 106 -29.30 -11.08 1.08
N GLU A 107 -29.69 -10.60 -0.09
CA GLU A 107 -30.88 -11.06 -0.81
C GLU A 107 -30.82 -12.57 -1.10
N VAL A 108 -29.66 -13.05 -1.56
CA VAL A 108 -29.44 -14.48 -1.80
C VAL A 108 -29.58 -15.28 -0.50
N LEU A 109 -28.94 -14.83 0.58
CA LEU A 109 -28.98 -15.51 1.87
C LEU A 109 -30.39 -15.52 2.47
N GLU A 110 -31.14 -14.42 2.36
CA GLU A 110 -32.53 -14.34 2.80
C GLU A 110 -33.43 -15.29 2.01
N ARG A 111 -33.23 -15.38 0.69
CA ARG A 111 -33.96 -16.33 -0.17
C ARG A 111 -33.68 -17.77 0.25
N GLU A 112 -32.42 -18.14 0.42
CA GLU A 112 -32.01 -19.48 0.87
C GLU A 112 -32.56 -19.81 2.27
N MET A 113 -32.53 -18.85 3.21
CA MET A 113 -33.09 -19.02 4.54
C MET A 113 -34.61 -19.18 4.54
N SER A 114 -35.30 -18.53 3.60
CA SER A 114 -36.76 -18.66 3.43
C SER A 114 -37.18 -20.07 2.97
N GLU A 115 -36.32 -20.74 2.20
CA GLU A 115 -36.53 -22.10 1.71
C GLU A 115 -36.20 -23.17 2.78
N CYS A 116 -35.61 -22.78 3.91
CA CYS A 116 -35.21 -23.70 4.97
C CYS A 116 -36.43 -24.23 5.76
N THR A 117 -36.68 -25.54 5.69
CA THR A 117 -37.81 -26.20 6.36
C THR A 117 -37.53 -26.54 7.83
N PHE A 118 -36.26 -26.67 8.23
CA PHE A 118 -35.86 -26.96 9.59
C PHE A 118 -35.76 -25.68 10.43
N LYS A 119 -36.71 -25.46 11.34
CA LYS A 119 -36.75 -24.30 12.25
C LYS A 119 -36.60 -24.79 13.70
N PRO A 120 -35.36 -25.03 14.17
CA PRO A 120 -35.15 -25.57 15.50
C PRO A 120 -35.61 -24.58 16.57
N ARG A 121 -36.16 -25.10 17.66
CA ARG A 121 -36.50 -24.29 18.83
C ARG A 121 -35.21 -23.92 19.55
N VAL A 122 -34.83 -22.64 19.51
CA VAL A 122 -33.68 -22.13 20.25
C VAL A 122 -34.08 -21.89 21.69
N ASN A 123 -33.59 -22.72 22.61
CA ASN A 123 -33.80 -22.55 24.03
C ASN A 123 -32.71 -21.65 24.63
N GLU A 124 -33.03 -20.96 25.72
CA GLU A 124 -32.02 -20.19 26.44
C GLU A 124 -30.90 -21.11 26.93
N VAL A 125 -29.67 -20.68 26.65
CA VAL A 125 -28.48 -21.40 27.06
C VAL A 125 -28.34 -21.32 28.59
N PRO A 126 -28.18 -22.45 29.31
CA PRO A 126 -28.00 -22.46 30.75
C PRO A 126 -26.88 -21.53 31.23
N GLY A 127 -27.05 -20.92 32.40
CA GLY A 127 -26.16 -19.87 32.91
C GLY A 127 -24.68 -20.25 32.95
N PHE A 128 -24.35 -21.49 33.32
CA PHE A 128 -22.97 -21.97 33.37
C PHE A 128 -22.32 -22.02 31.97
N VAL A 129 -23.05 -22.43 30.93
CA VAL A 129 -22.55 -22.48 29.54
C VAL A 129 -22.31 -21.06 28.99
N ARG A 130 -23.14 -20.09 29.40
CA ARG A 130 -22.88 -18.67 29.09
C ARG A 130 -21.59 -18.17 29.74
N GLN A 131 -21.31 -18.58 30.97
CA GLN A 131 -20.07 -18.22 31.67
C GLN A 131 -18.84 -18.87 31.04
N THR A 132 -18.89 -20.17 30.72
CA THR A 132 -17.77 -20.86 30.04
C THR A 132 -17.53 -20.29 28.65
N SER A 133 -18.57 -20.05 27.84
CA SER A 133 -18.40 -19.46 26.51
C SER A 133 -17.82 -18.03 26.56
N ALA A 134 -18.23 -17.21 27.52
CA ALA A 134 -17.64 -15.89 27.75
C ALA A 134 -16.17 -15.98 28.19
N ALA A 135 -15.84 -16.91 29.08
CA ALA A 135 -14.45 -17.16 29.48
C ALA A 135 -13.60 -17.65 28.31
N HIS A 136 -14.10 -18.59 27.49
CA HIS A 136 -13.43 -19.07 26.28
C HIS A 136 -13.23 -17.96 25.25
N LYS A 137 -14.20 -17.06 25.05
CA LYS A 137 -14.03 -15.88 24.18
C LYS A 137 -12.93 -14.95 24.70
N ARG A 138 -12.84 -14.75 26.01
CA ARG A 138 -11.78 -13.94 26.64
C ARG A 138 -10.40 -14.59 26.48
N VAL A 139 -10.29 -15.89 26.69
CA VAL A 139 -9.03 -16.63 26.50
C VAL A 139 -8.61 -16.65 25.03
N LYS A 140 -9.55 -16.88 24.10
CA LYS A 140 -9.27 -16.87 22.66
C LYS A 140 -8.92 -15.45 22.15
N GLY A 141 -9.53 -14.41 22.72
CA GLY A 141 -9.19 -13.02 22.43
C GLY A 141 -7.85 -12.59 23.02
N ALA A 142 -7.43 -13.17 24.16
CA ALA A 142 -6.14 -12.90 24.79
C ALA A 142 -4.99 -13.76 24.23
N GLY A 143 -5.29 -14.92 23.64
CA GLY A 143 -4.32 -15.87 23.07
C GLY A 143 -4.09 -15.72 21.56
N GLY A 144 -4.20 -14.51 21.01
CA GLY A 144 -3.91 -14.23 19.60
C GLY A 144 -2.40 -14.25 19.32
N GLY A 145 -1.82 -15.45 19.19
CA GLY A 145 -0.42 -15.58 18.77
C GLY A 145 0.22 -16.93 19.06
N GLN A 146 -0.32 -18.03 18.56
CA GLN A 146 0.52 -19.20 18.25
C GLN A 146 -0.09 -20.02 17.10
N GLU A 147 0.58 -19.94 15.95
CA GLU A 147 0.37 -20.78 14.78
C GLU A 147 0.58 -22.26 15.14
N GLY A 148 -0.51 -22.98 15.33
CA GLY A 148 -0.49 -24.43 15.29
C GLY A 148 -0.50 -24.90 13.84
N LYS A 149 0.67 -25.24 13.28
CA LYS A 149 0.81 -26.01 12.03
C LYS A 149 -0.06 -27.27 12.09
N GLY A 150 -1.20 -27.25 11.41
CA GLY A 150 -2.03 -28.44 11.18
C GLY A 150 -1.34 -29.37 10.19
N LYS A 151 -0.57 -30.35 10.68
CA LYS A 151 -0.29 -31.57 9.93
C LYS A 151 -1.55 -32.44 9.97
N GLY A 152 -2.15 -32.65 8.81
CA GLY A 152 -3.32 -33.52 8.68
C GLY A 152 -3.82 -33.55 7.24
N ALA A 153 -2.99 -34.07 6.33
CA ALA A 153 -3.48 -34.50 5.03
C ALA A 153 -4.59 -35.53 5.27
N ARG A 154 -5.81 -35.19 4.85
CA ARG A 154 -6.90 -36.17 4.74
C ARG A 154 -6.44 -37.20 3.73
N LYS A 155 -6.45 -38.46 4.14
CA LYS A 155 -6.20 -39.59 3.26
C LYS A 155 -7.50 -39.80 2.50
N ASP A 156 -7.44 -39.60 1.20
CA ASP A 156 -8.55 -39.89 0.31
C ASP A 156 -8.84 -41.40 0.38
N TRP A 157 -10.08 -41.74 0.68
CA TRP A 157 -10.70 -43.02 0.37
C TRP A 157 -12.02 -42.72 -0.33
#